data_AF-A0A356N9W4-F1
#
_entry.id   AF-A0A356N9W4-F1
#
_cell.length_a   1.000
_cell.length_b   1.000
_cell.length_c   1.000
_cell.angle_alpha   90.00
_cell.angle_beta   90.00
_cell.angle_gamma   90.00
#
_symmetry.space_group_name_H-M   'P 1'
#
loop_
_entity.id
_entity.type
_entity.pdbx_description
1 polymer ?
#
loop_
_entity_poly.entity_id
_entity_poly.type
_entity_poly.pdbx_seq_one_letter_code
_entity_poly.pdbx_strand_id
1 'polypeptide(L)'
;MAQLTMDKLVALAKNRGFVYPGSEIYGGLSNSWDYGPLGVQLKNNIKQAWWKKFVVENPYNVGLDSAIIMNPTTWQASGHIGGFSDPLMDCKSCKSRHRADDLIEEYNQKHGIEENISGWTNEQMEQYIIEHKIPCPVCGNSNFTGVRKFNLMFKTFIGVTEDSTSTVYLRPETAQGIFVNFKNVQRTTRKKIPFGIGQIGKSFRNEITPGNFIFRIREFEQMELEFFCKPGTDLEWFNYWKNFCHQWLLDLGMKDENLKLRDHEKEELCFYSKATTDFEYKFPFGWGELWGVADRTDYDLN
;
A
#
# COMPACT_ATOMS: atom_id res chain seq x y z
N MET A 1 -18.82 6.11 27.29
CA MET A 1 -19.00 5.45 25.98
C MET A 1 -18.14 4.18 25.98
N ALA A 2 -18.64 3.06 25.47
CA ALA A 2 -17.84 1.84 25.41
C ALA A 2 -16.58 2.08 24.56
N GLN A 3 -15.41 1.63 25.02
CA GLN A 3 -14.16 1.72 24.26
C GLN A 3 -14.30 0.93 22.95
N LEU A 4 -14.04 1.60 21.83
CA LEU A 4 -14.00 1.00 20.50
C LEU A 4 -12.75 0.13 20.39
N THR A 5 -12.92 -1.15 20.07
CA THR A 5 -11.81 -2.10 19.84
C THR A 5 -11.92 -2.68 18.44
N MET A 6 -10.81 -3.21 17.90
CA MET A 6 -10.82 -3.85 16.59
C MET A 6 -11.81 -5.01 16.52
N ASP A 7 -11.85 -5.88 17.52
CA ASP A 7 -12.77 -7.02 17.55
C ASP A 7 -14.24 -6.59 17.45
N LYS A 8 -14.62 -5.50 18.13
CA LYS A 8 -15.98 -4.95 18.05
C LYS A 8 -16.30 -4.41 16.66
N LEU A 9 -15.33 -3.74 16.03
CA LEU A 9 -15.49 -3.20 14.67
C LEU A 9 -15.62 -4.33 13.65
N VAL A 10 -14.76 -5.35 13.73
CA VAL A 10 -14.81 -6.54 12.86
C VAL A 10 -16.13 -7.29 13.04
N ALA A 11 -16.56 -7.52 14.29
CA ALA A 11 -17.83 -8.18 14.59
C ALA A 11 -19.02 -7.39 14.03
N LEU A 12 -19.04 -6.06 14.17
CA LEU A 12 -20.09 -5.21 13.60
C LEU A 12 -20.08 -5.28 12.07
N ALA A 13 -18.92 -5.15 11.44
CA ALA A 13 -18.78 -5.19 9.99
C ALA A 13 -19.28 -6.52 9.41
N LYS A 14 -18.95 -7.64 10.06
CA LYS A 14 -19.46 -8.96 9.69
C LYS A 14 -20.97 -9.07 9.90
N ASN A 15 -21.46 -8.77 11.10
CA ASN A 15 -22.86 -8.99 11.48
C ASN A 15 -23.85 -8.06 10.76
N ARG A 16 -23.38 -6.92 10.24
CA ARG A 16 -24.22 -5.95 9.51
C ARG A 16 -24.06 -6.01 7.99
N GLY A 17 -23.24 -6.92 7.47
CA GLY A 17 -23.08 -7.10 6.04
C GLY A 17 -22.23 -6.02 5.35
N PHE A 18 -21.18 -5.56 6.04
CA PHE A 18 -20.14 -4.73 5.44
C PHE A 18 -19.01 -5.56 4.83
N VAL A 19 -18.42 -6.48 5.61
CA VAL A 19 -17.26 -7.27 5.16
C VAL A 19 -17.35 -8.70 5.68
N TYR A 20 -17.07 -9.67 4.83
CA TYR A 20 -17.02 -11.10 5.14
C TYR A 20 -15.64 -11.68 4.86
N PRO A 21 -15.20 -12.73 5.58
CA PRO A 21 -14.03 -13.51 5.17
C PRO A 21 -14.22 -14.05 3.75
N GLY A 22 -13.22 -13.88 2.89
CA GLY A 22 -13.26 -14.41 1.53
C GLY A 22 -13.31 -15.93 1.54
N SER A 23 -14.17 -16.54 0.72
CA SER A 23 -14.35 -18.00 0.67
C SER A 23 -14.71 -18.66 2.01
N GLU A 24 -15.49 -17.97 2.87
CA GLU A 24 -15.81 -18.40 4.24
C GLU A 24 -16.30 -19.86 4.34
N ILE A 25 -17.19 -20.30 3.45
CA ILE A 25 -17.75 -21.67 3.48
C ILE A 25 -16.70 -22.77 3.20
N TYR A 26 -15.55 -22.41 2.65
CA TYR A 26 -14.43 -23.31 2.35
C TYR A 26 -13.29 -23.18 3.36
N GLY A 27 -13.55 -22.61 4.55
CA GLY A 27 -12.55 -22.40 5.60
C GLY A 27 -11.85 -21.05 5.52
N GLY A 28 -12.26 -20.19 4.58
CA GLY A 28 -11.68 -18.87 4.38
C GLY A 28 -10.37 -18.90 3.59
N LEU A 29 -10.04 -17.77 2.98
CA LEU A 29 -8.71 -17.52 2.40
C LEU A 29 -8.05 -16.37 3.18
N SER A 30 -6.89 -16.63 3.76
CA SER A 30 -6.15 -15.62 4.53
C SER A 30 -5.91 -14.36 3.69
N ASN A 31 -6.08 -13.19 4.32
CA ASN A 31 -5.92 -11.87 3.69
C ASN A 31 -6.84 -11.64 2.46
N SER A 32 -7.97 -12.32 2.40
CA SER A 32 -9.02 -12.15 1.40
C SER A 32 -10.36 -11.83 2.08
N TRP A 33 -11.06 -10.83 1.58
CA TRP A 33 -12.30 -10.32 2.17
C TRP A 33 -13.29 -9.89 1.10
N ASP A 34 -14.56 -10.21 1.31
CA ASP A 34 -15.68 -9.86 0.44
C ASP A 34 -16.48 -8.69 1.04
N TYR A 35 -16.88 -7.73 0.22
CA TYR A 35 -17.73 -6.61 0.65
C TYR A 35 -19.21 -6.99 0.50
N GLY A 36 -19.95 -7.02 1.62
CA GLY A 36 -21.38 -7.33 1.66
C GLY A 36 -22.28 -6.19 1.16
N PRO A 37 -23.62 -6.33 1.26
CA PRO A 37 -24.57 -5.35 0.71
C PRO A 37 -24.38 -3.90 1.20
N LEU A 38 -24.08 -3.68 2.49
CA LEU A 38 -23.79 -2.34 2.99
C LEU A 38 -22.36 -1.90 2.68
N GLY A 39 -21.43 -2.86 2.67
CA GLY A 39 -20.02 -2.61 2.38
C GLY A 39 -19.80 -2.12 0.96
N VAL A 40 -20.45 -2.75 -0.03
CA VAL A 40 -20.36 -2.33 -1.44
C VAL A 40 -20.93 -0.93 -1.65
N GLN A 41 -22.01 -0.57 -0.94
CA GLN A 41 -22.58 0.80 -1.01
C GLN A 41 -21.62 1.82 -0.41
N LEU A 42 -21.09 1.57 0.79
CA LEU A 42 -20.11 2.46 1.43
C LEU A 42 -18.86 2.63 0.56
N LYS A 43 -18.32 1.53 0.06
CA LYS A 43 -17.14 1.51 -0.80
C LYS A 43 -17.38 2.29 -2.11
N ASN A 44 -18.54 2.12 -2.74
CA ASN A 44 -18.89 2.88 -3.94
C ASN A 44 -19.06 4.37 -3.65
N ASN A 45 -19.67 4.74 -2.52
CA ASN A 45 -19.82 6.14 -2.13
C ASN A 45 -18.47 6.82 -1.91
N ILE A 46 -17.50 6.13 -1.27
CA ILE A 46 -16.13 6.63 -1.09
C ILE A 46 -15.47 6.85 -2.46
N LYS A 47 -15.53 5.86 -3.36
CA LYS A 47 -14.95 5.98 -4.72
C LYS A 47 -15.56 7.13 -5.51
N GLN A 48 -16.88 7.28 -5.45
CA GLN A 48 -17.58 8.37 -6.14
C GLN A 48 -17.23 9.74 -5.56
N ALA A 49 -17.13 9.85 -4.23
CA ALA A 49 -16.72 11.10 -3.57
C ALA A 49 -15.30 11.50 -3.98
N TRP A 50 -14.36 10.54 -4.00
CA TRP A 50 -12.99 10.79 -4.46
C TRP A 50 -12.96 11.17 -5.93
N TRP A 51 -13.61 10.40 -6.80
CA TRP A 51 -13.62 10.68 -8.25
C TRP A 51 -14.23 12.06 -8.56
N LYS A 52 -15.33 12.40 -7.88
CA LYS A 52 -15.96 13.71 -8.01
C LYS A 52 -14.98 14.82 -7.64
N LYS A 53 -14.35 14.76 -6.47
CA LYS A 53 -13.46 15.82 -5.98
C LYS A 53 -12.14 15.92 -6.77
N PHE A 54 -11.48 14.78 -7.01
CA PHE A 54 -10.13 14.74 -7.56
C PHE A 54 -10.09 14.77 -9.08
N VAL A 55 -11.13 14.25 -9.76
CA VAL A 55 -11.12 14.14 -11.23
C VAL A 55 -12.15 15.07 -11.88
N VAL A 56 -13.39 15.11 -11.39
CA VAL A 56 -14.47 15.87 -12.05
C VAL A 56 -14.42 17.36 -11.69
N GLU A 57 -14.28 17.70 -10.40
CA GLU A 57 -14.30 19.07 -9.92
C GLU A 57 -12.94 19.77 -10.03
N ASN A 58 -11.84 19.01 -10.05
CA ASN A 58 -10.50 19.57 -10.14
C ASN A 58 -10.17 19.96 -11.60
N PRO A 59 -9.89 21.25 -11.90
CA PRO A 59 -9.69 21.72 -13.26
C PRO A 59 -8.41 21.17 -13.92
N TYR A 60 -7.45 20.68 -13.14
CA TYR A 60 -6.18 20.17 -13.66
C TYR A 60 -6.28 18.73 -14.14
N ASN A 61 -7.19 17.94 -13.57
CA ASN A 61 -7.11 16.49 -13.67
C ASN A 61 -8.00 15.91 -14.77
N VAL A 62 -7.67 14.68 -15.16
CA VAL A 62 -8.47 13.82 -16.05
C VAL A 62 -8.45 12.38 -15.52
N GLY A 63 -9.38 11.55 -15.99
CA GLY A 63 -9.50 10.15 -15.58
C GLY A 63 -8.83 9.17 -16.54
N LEU A 64 -8.39 8.03 -16.02
CA LEU A 64 -7.92 6.87 -16.76
C LEU A 64 -8.43 5.57 -16.09
N ASP A 65 -8.61 4.52 -16.89
CA ASP A 65 -8.74 3.14 -16.41
C ASP A 65 -7.84 2.24 -17.27
N SER A 66 -6.73 1.80 -16.67
CA SER A 66 -5.73 0.95 -17.32
C SER A 66 -5.90 -0.52 -16.95
N ALA A 67 -5.41 -1.41 -17.81
CA ALA A 67 -5.44 -2.85 -17.57
C ALA A 67 -4.65 -3.26 -16.31
N ILE A 68 -5.09 -4.34 -15.66
CA ILE A 68 -4.38 -4.97 -14.53
C ILE A 68 -3.14 -5.72 -14.99
N ILE A 69 -3.27 -6.46 -16.09
CA ILE A 69 -2.19 -7.25 -16.66
C ILE A 69 -1.46 -6.36 -17.66
N MET A 70 -0.17 -6.15 -17.43
CA MET A 70 0.69 -5.29 -18.24
C MET A 70 1.90 -6.08 -18.75
N ASN A 71 2.57 -5.51 -19.76
CA ASN A 71 3.82 -6.07 -20.25
C ASN A 71 4.86 -6.14 -19.10
N PRO A 72 5.55 -7.28 -18.88
CA PRO A 72 6.54 -7.42 -17.81
C PRO A 72 7.64 -6.36 -17.80
N THR A 73 8.01 -5.83 -18.96
CA THR A 73 9.01 -4.76 -19.08
C THR A 73 8.60 -3.50 -18.32
N THR A 74 7.31 -3.22 -18.14
CA THR A 74 6.83 -2.12 -17.29
C THR A 74 7.29 -2.29 -15.84
N TRP A 75 7.20 -3.51 -15.30
CA TRP A 75 7.60 -3.82 -13.93
C TRP A 75 9.11 -3.93 -13.75
N GLN A 76 9.82 -4.25 -14.84
CA GLN A 76 11.28 -4.20 -14.86
C GLN A 76 11.78 -2.75 -14.83
N ALA A 77 11.23 -1.89 -15.70
CA ALA A 77 11.62 -0.49 -15.81
C ALA A 77 11.36 0.30 -14.52
N SER A 78 10.20 0.07 -13.90
CA SER A 78 9.83 0.67 -12.61
C SER A 78 10.56 0.06 -11.40
N GLY A 79 11.43 -0.93 -11.60
CA GLY A 79 12.20 -1.57 -10.53
C GLY A 79 11.43 -2.59 -9.67
N HIS A 80 10.13 -2.78 -9.89
CA HIS A 80 9.30 -3.68 -9.09
C HIS A 80 9.78 -5.13 -9.09
N ILE A 81 10.28 -5.65 -10.22
CA ILE A 81 10.78 -7.04 -10.28
C ILE A 81 12.00 -7.24 -9.36
N GLY A 82 12.86 -6.24 -9.21
CA GLY A 82 14.10 -6.33 -8.43
C GLY A 82 14.00 -5.80 -6.99
N GLY A 83 13.14 -4.81 -6.75
CA GLY A 83 13.07 -4.06 -5.49
C GLY A 83 11.78 -4.22 -4.69
N PHE A 84 10.69 -4.72 -5.29
CA PHE A 84 9.40 -4.84 -4.60
C PHE A 84 9.32 -6.15 -3.80
N SER A 85 10.03 -6.20 -2.68
CA SER A 85 10.17 -7.40 -1.88
C SER A 85 10.20 -7.15 -0.38
N ASP A 86 9.61 -8.05 0.40
CA ASP A 86 9.71 -8.04 1.86
C ASP A 86 10.88 -8.90 2.37
N PRO A 87 11.47 -8.53 3.53
CA PRO A 87 12.49 -9.32 4.21
C PRO A 87 11.84 -10.48 4.98
N LEU A 88 11.85 -11.69 4.43
CA LEU A 88 11.22 -12.86 5.05
C LEU A 88 12.21 -13.81 5.72
N MET A 89 11.78 -14.40 6.83
CA MET A 89 12.44 -15.53 7.50
C MET A 89 11.44 -16.58 7.96
N ASP A 90 11.89 -17.84 8.12
CA ASP A 90 11.08 -18.93 8.66
C ASP A 90 11.58 -19.33 10.05
N CYS A 91 10.65 -19.58 10.97
CA CYS A 91 11.01 -20.25 12.22
C CYS A 91 11.39 -21.71 11.91
N LYS A 92 12.62 -22.11 12.24
CA LYS A 92 13.10 -23.48 11.98
C LYS A 92 12.32 -24.52 12.78
N SER A 93 11.75 -24.13 13.93
CA SER A 93 11.00 -25.02 14.83
C SER A 93 9.59 -25.31 14.33
N CYS A 94 8.75 -24.28 14.08
CA CYS A 94 7.34 -24.48 13.73
C CYS A 94 7.01 -24.17 12.26
N LYS A 95 8.00 -23.77 11.45
CA LYS A 95 7.87 -23.45 10.01
C LYS A 95 6.95 -22.27 9.68
N SER A 96 6.51 -21.52 10.69
CA SER A 96 5.80 -20.26 10.47
C SER A 96 6.72 -19.24 9.80
N ARG A 97 6.17 -18.51 8.82
CA ARG A 97 6.83 -17.40 8.13
C ARG A 97 6.62 -16.10 8.86
N HIS A 98 7.67 -15.29 8.94
CA HIS A 98 7.66 -13.97 9.55
C HIS A 98 8.34 -12.98 8.62
N ARG A 99 7.82 -11.76 8.62
CA ARG A 99 8.51 -10.57 8.14
C ARG A 99 9.49 -10.12 9.21
N ALA A 100 10.76 -9.95 8.83
CA ALA A 100 11.84 -9.68 9.77
C ALA A 100 11.70 -8.30 10.41
N ASP A 101 11.31 -7.31 9.62
CA ASP A 101 10.99 -5.95 10.05
C ASP A 101 9.82 -5.93 11.05
N ASP A 102 8.67 -6.51 10.68
CA ASP A 102 7.50 -6.59 11.57
C ASP A 102 7.83 -7.29 12.90
N LEU A 103 8.62 -8.37 12.84
CA LEU A 103 9.00 -9.13 14.03
C LEU A 103 9.85 -8.29 15.00
N ILE A 104 10.74 -7.46 14.46
CA ILE A 104 11.57 -6.54 15.26
C ILE A 104 10.72 -5.40 15.81
N GLU A 105 9.85 -4.78 15.00
CA GLU A 105 8.99 -3.68 15.43
C GLU A 105 8.04 -4.11 16.57
N GLU A 106 7.38 -5.25 16.44
CA GLU A 106 6.53 -5.79 17.50
C GLU A 106 7.32 -6.08 18.79
N TYR A 107 8.54 -6.61 18.65
CA TYR A 107 9.41 -6.88 19.80
C TYR A 107 9.80 -5.57 20.49
N ASN A 108 10.24 -4.58 19.72
CA ASN A 108 10.65 -3.27 20.21
C ASN A 108 9.51 -2.56 20.93
N GLN A 109 8.31 -2.56 20.35
CA GLN A 109 7.11 -1.99 20.96
C GLN A 109 6.78 -2.67 22.30
N LYS A 110 6.87 -4.00 22.38
CA LYS A 110 6.60 -4.75 23.63
C LYS A 110 7.63 -4.48 24.72
N HIS A 111 8.87 -4.13 24.35
CA HIS A 111 9.98 -3.90 25.29
C HIS A 111 10.28 -2.41 25.51
N GLY A 112 9.51 -1.50 24.92
CA GLY A 112 9.72 -0.05 25.05
C GLY A 112 11.03 0.42 24.41
N ILE A 113 11.48 -0.24 23.35
CA ILE A 113 12.68 0.11 22.59
C ILE A 113 12.27 1.05 21.46
N GLU A 114 12.83 2.26 21.44
CA GLU A 114 12.60 3.27 20.40
C GLU A 114 13.75 3.23 19.38
N GLU A 115 13.83 2.14 18.60
CA GLU A 115 14.81 1.97 17.51
C GLU A 115 14.10 2.07 16.16
N ASN A 116 14.54 2.98 15.29
CA ASN A 116 14.05 3.05 13.91
C ASN A 116 14.82 2.07 13.04
N ILE A 117 14.13 1.04 12.56
CA ILE A 117 14.70 0.00 11.70
C ILE A 117 14.48 0.25 10.20
N SER A 118 13.82 1.35 9.85
CA SER A 118 13.56 1.73 8.47
C SER A 118 14.88 1.88 7.72
N GLY A 119 15.01 1.18 6.59
CA GLY A 119 16.22 1.19 5.76
C GLY A 119 17.31 0.21 6.17
N TRP A 120 17.10 -0.65 7.17
CA TRP A 120 18.07 -1.69 7.53
C TRP A 120 18.26 -2.72 6.42
N THR A 121 19.49 -3.26 6.31
CA THR A 121 19.78 -4.40 5.44
C THR A 121 19.30 -5.72 6.06
N ASN A 122 19.18 -6.76 5.23
CA ASN A 122 18.84 -8.11 5.71
C ASN A 122 19.82 -8.60 6.79
N GLU A 123 21.11 -8.32 6.64
CA GLU A 123 22.15 -8.71 7.60
C GLU A 123 21.99 -7.97 8.93
N GLN A 124 21.64 -6.68 8.91
CA GLN A 124 21.38 -5.91 10.12
C GLN A 124 20.16 -6.45 10.87
N MET A 125 19.07 -6.75 10.16
CA MET A 125 17.87 -7.35 10.75
C MET A 125 18.16 -8.74 11.33
N GLU A 126 18.89 -9.59 10.61
CA GLU A 126 19.30 -10.92 11.09
C GLU A 126 20.11 -10.82 12.39
N GLN A 127 21.11 -9.95 12.40
CA GLN A 127 21.99 -9.78 13.55
C GLN A 127 21.21 -9.29 14.76
N TYR A 128 20.31 -8.32 14.58
CA TYR A 128 19.47 -7.79 15.65
C TYR A 128 18.57 -8.87 16.27
N ILE A 129 17.92 -9.69 15.43
CA ILE A 129 17.07 -10.80 15.87
C ILE A 129 17.86 -11.83 16.70
N ILE A 130 19.10 -12.12 16.27
CA ILE A 130 19.99 -13.05 16.98
C ILE A 130 20.45 -12.47 18.32
N GLU A 131 20.89 -11.22 18.35
CA GLU A 131 21.40 -10.53 19.55
C GLU A 131 20.33 -10.40 20.63
N HIS A 132 19.13 -9.97 20.24
CA HIS A 132 18.00 -9.79 21.16
C HIS A 132 17.24 -11.10 21.43
N LYS A 133 17.65 -12.22 20.79
CA LYS A 133 17.00 -13.53 20.88
C LYS A 133 15.48 -13.44 20.73
N ILE A 134 15.04 -12.67 19.74
CA ILE A 134 13.61 -12.38 19.55
C ILE A 134 12.84 -13.70 19.41
N PRO A 135 11.82 -13.97 20.25
CA PRO A 135 11.09 -15.22 20.20
C PRO A 135 10.07 -15.22 19.06
N CYS A 136 9.91 -16.36 18.39
CA CYS A 136 8.83 -16.57 17.44
C CYS A 136 7.47 -16.40 18.13
N PRO A 137 6.57 -15.55 17.62
CA PRO A 137 5.27 -15.29 18.27
C PRO A 137 4.35 -16.52 18.27
N VAL A 138 4.63 -17.52 17.43
CA VAL A 138 3.82 -18.75 17.31
C VAL A 138 4.26 -19.83 18.28
N CYS A 139 5.57 -20.02 18.48
CA CYS A 139 6.08 -21.17 19.26
C CYS A 139 7.07 -20.80 20.37
N GLY A 140 7.40 -19.52 20.54
CA GLY A 140 8.32 -19.03 21.57
C GLY A 140 9.81 -19.31 21.32
N ASN A 141 10.18 -20.11 20.31
CA ASN A 141 11.58 -20.36 19.96
C ASN A 141 12.21 -19.20 19.17
N SER A 142 13.50 -18.96 19.32
CA SER A 142 14.24 -17.88 18.64
C SER A 142 15.17 -18.36 17.51
N ASN A 143 14.87 -19.52 16.90
CA ASN A 143 15.69 -20.09 15.83
C ASN A 143 15.05 -19.86 14.47
N PHE A 144 15.58 -18.91 13.70
CA PHE A 144 15.11 -18.56 12.37
C PHE A 144 16.10 -18.93 11.26
N THR A 145 15.61 -19.02 10.02
CA THR A 145 16.47 -19.01 8.82
C THR A 145 17.04 -17.61 8.58
N GLY A 146 18.02 -17.49 7.69
CA GLY A 146 18.40 -16.17 7.16
C GLY A 146 17.21 -15.46 6.49
N VAL A 147 17.29 -14.14 6.46
CA VAL A 147 16.36 -13.21 5.83
C VAL A 147 16.61 -13.21 4.32
N ARG A 148 15.54 -13.46 3.56
CA ARG A 148 15.55 -13.47 2.11
C ARG A 148 14.55 -12.47 1.56
N LYS A 149 14.83 -11.93 0.38
CA LYS A 149 13.89 -11.10 -0.36
C LYS A 149 12.78 -11.97 -0.94
N PHE A 150 11.53 -11.59 -0.68
CA PHE A 150 10.36 -12.21 -1.29
C PHE A 150 9.58 -11.21 -2.12
N ASN A 151 9.53 -11.41 -3.44
CA ASN A 151 8.82 -10.51 -4.33
C ASN A 151 7.31 -10.56 -4.07
N LEU A 152 6.71 -9.40 -3.87
CA LEU A 152 5.30 -9.25 -3.52
C LEU A 152 4.36 -9.21 -4.73
N MET A 153 4.86 -9.24 -5.97
CA MET A 153 3.99 -9.28 -7.14
C MET A 153 3.40 -10.68 -7.34
N PHE A 154 2.10 -10.74 -7.64
CA PHE A 154 1.51 -11.98 -8.12
C PHE A 154 1.96 -12.26 -9.54
N LYS A 155 2.65 -13.39 -9.71
CA LYS A 155 3.08 -13.92 -10.99
C LYS A 155 2.02 -14.86 -11.56
N THR A 156 1.74 -14.74 -12.86
CA THR A 156 0.89 -15.67 -13.63
C THR A 156 1.46 -15.83 -15.05
N PHE A 157 0.78 -16.59 -15.90
CA PHE A 157 1.21 -16.87 -17.28
C PHE A 157 0.09 -16.58 -18.27
N ILE A 158 0.40 -15.98 -19.42
CA ILE A 158 -0.51 -15.82 -20.56
C ILE A 158 -0.18 -16.88 -21.60
N GLY A 159 -1.16 -17.72 -21.93
CA GLY A 159 -1.04 -18.71 -22.99
C GLY A 159 -1.22 -20.13 -22.48
N VAL A 160 -0.87 -21.10 -23.31
CA VAL A 160 -1.06 -22.53 -23.02
C VAL A 160 0.13 -23.11 -22.26
N THR A 161 1.31 -22.48 -22.39
CA THR A 161 2.55 -22.90 -21.72
C THR A 161 2.85 -22.02 -20.52
N GLU A 162 3.36 -22.62 -19.44
CA GLU A 162 3.83 -21.93 -18.24
C GLU A 162 5.35 -21.70 -18.31
N ASP A 163 5.80 -20.99 -19.34
CA ASP A 163 7.21 -20.71 -19.57
C ASP A 163 7.59 -19.25 -19.24
N SER A 164 8.88 -18.92 -19.26
CA SER A 164 9.33 -17.57 -18.92
C SER A 164 8.83 -16.51 -19.90
N THR A 165 8.58 -16.87 -21.17
CA THR A 165 8.13 -15.93 -22.20
C THR A 165 6.66 -15.53 -22.05
N SER A 166 5.85 -16.38 -21.41
CA SER A 166 4.43 -16.14 -21.08
C SER A 166 4.22 -15.50 -19.72
N THR A 167 5.29 -15.32 -18.91
CA THR A 167 5.18 -14.76 -17.57
C THR A 167 4.63 -13.33 -17.60
N VAL A 168 3.58 -13.08 -16.82
CA VAL A 168 3.05 -11.73 -16.55
C VAL A 168 2.74 -11.57 -15.07
N TYR A 169 2.39 -10.34 -14.68
CA TYR A 169 2.13 -10.00 -13.29
C TYR A 169 0.80 -9.27 -13.17
N LEU A 170 0.13 -9.49 -12.04
CA LEU A 170 -0.94 -8.58 -11.60
C LEU A 170 -0.29 -7.34 -11.01
N ARG A 171 -0.76 -6.16 -11.42
CA ARG A 171 -0.17 -4.89 -10.96
C ARG A 171 -0.19 -4.74 -9.42
N PRO A 172 0.92 -4.33 -8.80
CA PRO A 172 0.98 -4.07 -7.35
C PRO A 172 0.54 -2.65 -6.96
N GLU A 173 0.41 -1.77 -7.95
CA GLU A 173 -0.04 -0.37 -7.85
C GLU A 173 -0.77 0.05 -9.13
N THR A 174 -1.47 1.18 -9.12
CA THR A 174 -2.17 1.72 -10.29
C THR A 174 -1.36 2.74 -11.10
N ALA A 175 -0.36 3.38 -10.49
CA ALA A 175 0.48 4.44 -11.05
C ALA A 175 1.14 4.09 -12.40
N GLN A 176 1.70 2.88 -12.54
CA GLN A 176 2.37 2.47 -13.79
C GLN A 176 1.45 2.53 -15.02
N GLY A 177 0.16 2.25 -14.84
CA GLY A 177 -0.83 2.36 -15.91
C GLY A 177 -1.04 3.80 -16.39
N ILE A 178 -0.85 4.77 -15.49
CA ILE A 178 -0.91 6.20 -15.77
C ILE A 178 0.35 6.64 -16.53
N PHE A 179 1.54 6.26 -16.05
CA PHE A 179 2.82 6.65 -16.67
C PHE A 179 2.92 6.18 -18.13
N VAL A 180 2.61 4.92 -18.42
CA VAL A 180 2.65 4.39 -19.80
C VAL A 180 1.65 5.09 -20.74
N ASN A 181 0.61 5.72 -20.19
CA ASN A 181 -0.40 6.44 -20.95
C ASN A 181 -0.22 7.96 -20.94
N PHE A 182 0.81 8.50 -20.29
CA PHE A 182 1.05 9.94 -20.17
C PHE A 182 0.92 10.68 -21.51
N LYS A 183 1.62 10.21 -22.56
CA LYS A 183 1.58 10.84 -23.89
C LYS A 183 0.22 10.69 -24.59
N ASN A 184 -0.46 9.56 -24.42
CA ASN A 184 -1.78 9.32 -25.01
C ASN A 184 -2.82 10.27 -24.40
N VAL A 185 -2.83 10.39 -23.07
CA VAL A 185 -3.75 11.24 -22.33
C VAL A 185 -3.44 12.71 -22.60
N GLN A 186 -2.17 13.14 -22.52
CA GLN A 186 -1.76 14.51 -22.80
C GLN A 186 -2.21 14.96 -24.20
N ARG A 187 -2.00 14.12 -25.23
CA ARG A 187 -2.35 14.43 -26.62
C ARG A 187 -3.86 14.56 -26.82
N THR A 188 -4.64 13.63 -26.29
CA THR A 188 -6.10 13.56 -26.54
C THR A 188 -6.89 14.59 -25.75
N THR A 189 -6.42 14.93 -24.54
CA THR A 189 -7.04 15.93 -23.67
C THR A 189 -6.51 17.35 -23.89
N ARG A 190 -5.41 17.48 -24.65
CA ARG A 190 -4.69 18.74 -24.90
C ARG A 190 -4.23 19.46 -23.62
N LYS A 191 -4.09 18.73 -22.51
CA LYS A 191 -3.59 19.27 -21.25
C LYS A 191 -2.14 19.75 -21.42
N LYS A 192 -1.83 20.88 -20.80
CA LYS A 192 -0.47 21.38 -20.60
C LYS A 192 -0.11 21.17 -19.14
N ILE A 193 1.18 21.02 -18.87
CA ILE A 193 1.67 20.99 -17.48
C ILE A 193 1.36 22.34 -16.82
N PRO A 194 0.85 22.35 -15.57
CA PRO A 194 0.60 21.20 -14.72
C PRO A 194 -0.77 20.52 -14.98
N PHE A 195 -0.80 19.20 -14.93
CA PHE A 195 -2.04 18.42 -15.01
C PHE A 195 -1.87 17.06 -14.33
N GLY A 196 -2.97 16.47 -13.86
CA GLY A 196 -2.95 15.14 -13.26
C GLY A 196 -3.80 14.12 -14.02
N ILE A 197 -3.50 12.85 -13.80
CA ILE A 197 -4.29 11.72 -14.30
C ILE A 197 -4.66 10.85 -13.10
N GLY A 198 -5.96 10.74 -12.81
CA GLY A 198 -6.48 9.94 -11.71
C GLY A 198 -6.99 8.58 -12.18
N GLN A 199 -6.76 7.55 -11.37
CA GLN A 199 -7.25 6.20 -11.60
C GLN A 199 -7.78 5.60 -10.30
N ILE A 200 -8.90 4.89 -10.40
CA ILE A 200 -9.38 3.99 -9.34
C ILE A 200 -9.35 2.58 -9.89
N GLY A 201 -8.73 1.65 -9.19
CA GLY A 201 -8.71 0.26 -9.65
C GLY A 201 -8.08 -0.71 -8.68
N LYS A 202 -8.17 -2.00 -9.03
CA LYS A 202 -7.58 -3.07 -8.22
C LYS A 202 -6.07 -3.12 -8.34
N SER A 203 -5.42 -3.47 -7.23
CA SER A 203 -4.00 -3.79 -7.12
C SER A 203 -3.81 -5.02 -6.23
N PHE A 204 -2.68 -5.70 -6.42
CA PHE A 204 -2.45 -7.00 -5.83
C PHE A 204 -1.06 -7.08 -5.19
N ARG A 205 -0.99 -7.49 -3.93
CA ARG A 205 0.25 -7.71 -3.20
C ARG A 205 0.21 -9.10 -2.57
N ASN A 206 1.23 -9.90 -2.80
CA ASN A 206 1.34 -11.28 -2.33
C ASN A 206 1.73 -11.32 -0.85
N GLU A 207 0.90 -10.68 -0.02
CA GLU A 207 1.08 -10.55 1.41
C GLU A 207 0.98 -11.92 2.08
N ILE A 208 2.00 -12.25 2.87
CA ILE A 208 2.14 -13.55 3.54
C ILE A 208 1.75 -13.44 5.00
N THR A 209 1.94 -12.27 5.62
CA THR A 209 1.66 -12.09 7.04
C THR A 209 0.17 -11.82 7.26
N PRO A 210 -0.48 -12.50 8.21
CA PRO A 210 -1.83 -12.14 8.60
C PRO A 210 -1.80 -10.75 9.23
N GLY A 211 -2.69 -9.85 8.81
CA GLY A 211 -2.79 -8.52 9.41
C GLY A 211 -4.15 -8.23 10.02
N ASN A 212 -4.30 -7.00 10.50
CA ASN A 212 -5.55 -6.52 11.07
C ASN A 212 -6.61 -6.43 9.97
N PHE A 213 -7.57 -7.34 9.92
CA PHE A 213 -8.79 -7.22 9.08
C PHE A 213 -8.48 -6.81 7.62
N ILE A 214 -9.08 -5.71 7.13
CA ILE A 214 -8.89 -5.20 5.76
C ILE A 214 -7.60 -4.37 5.55
N PHE A 215 -6.72 -4.27 6.55
CA PHE A 215 -5.50 -3.44 6.48
C PHE A 215 -4.32 -4.14 5.80
N ARG A 216 -4.30 -5.47 5.79
CA ARG A 216 -3.31 -6.27 5.04
C ARG A 216 -4.04 -7.32 4.22
N ILE A 217 -4.29 -7.00 2.95
CA ILE A 217 -5.07 -7.85 2.04
C ILE A 217 -4.34 -8.02 0.71
N ARG A 218 -4.56 -9.16 0.06
CA ARG A 218 -3.86 -9.50 -1.19
C ARG A 218 -4.41 -8.82 -2.43
N GLU A 219 -5.66 -8.41 -2.36
CA GLU A 219 -6.41 -7.75 -3.40
C GLU A 219 -7.16 -6.57 -2.79
N PHE A 220 -6.85 -5.37 -3.25
CA PHE A 220 -7.46 -4.12 -2.77
C PHE A 220 -7.71 -3.16 -3.92
N GLU A 221 -8.45 -2.09 -3.67
CA GLU A 221 -8.60 -1.00 -4.62
C GLU A 221 -7.82 0.21 -4.13
N GLN A 222 -7.13 0.88 -5.03
CA GLN A 222 -6.45 2.14 -4.78
C GLN A 222 -7.11 3.26 -5.59
N MET A 223 -6.94 4.47 -5.10
CA MET A 223 -7.35 5.71 -5.76
C MET A 223 -6.10 6.57 -5.86
N GLU A 224 -5.39 6.49 -6.98
CA GLU A 224 -4.10 7.17 -7.19
C GLU A 224 -4.27 8.31 -8.21
N LEU A 225 -3.52 9.39 -8.00
CA LEU A 225 -3.48 10.55 -8.87
C LEU A 225 -2.03 10.92 -9.11
N GLU A 226 -1.56 10.74 -10.33
CA GLU A 226 -0.22 11.20 -10.72
C GLU A 226 -0.33 12.62 -11.26
N PHE A 227 0.29 13.58 -10.58
CA PHE A 227 0.25 14.99 -10.94
C PHE A 227 1.58 15.45 -11.54
N PHE A 228 1.54 15.78 -12.83
CA PHE A 228 2.73 16.15 -13.59
C PHE A 228 2.92 17.66 -13.56
N CYS A 229 4.07 18.11 -13.04
CA CYS A 229 4.43 19.52 -12.92
C CYS A 229 5.77 19.82 -13.62
N LYS A 230 6.17 21.09 -13.65
CA LYS A 230 7.47 21.49 -14.21
C LYS A 230 8.57 21.21 -13.17
N PRO A 231 9.74 20.68 -13.55
CA PRO A 231 10.87 20.54 -12.62
C PRO A 231 11.19 21.85 -11.93
N GLY A 232 11.40 21.80 -10.61
CA GLY A 232 11.62 22.98 -9.76
C GLY A 232 10.36 23.60 -9.18
N THR A 233 9.16 23.15 -9.58
CA THR A 233 7.87 23.55 -8.98
C THR A 233 7.22 22.43 -8.16
N ASP A 234 7.87 21.26 -8.12
CA ASP A 234 7.43 20.01 -7.49
C ASP A 234 7.05 20.18 -6.02
N LEU A 235 7.90 20.79 -5.19
CA LEU A 235 7.59 21.03 -3.78
C LEU A 235 6.43 22.02 -3.53
N GLU A 236 6.19 22.96 -4.45
CA GLU A 236 5.02 23.85 -4.36
C GLU A 236 3.73 23.05 -4.57
N TRP A 237 3.73 22.17 -5.58
CA TRP A 237 2.60 21.27 -5.87
C TRP A 237 2.43 20.19 -4.80
N PHE A 238 3.51 19.67 -4.25
CA PHE A 238 3.48 18.74 -3.11
C PHE A 238 2.73 19.35 -1.93
N ASN A 239 3.07 20.58 -1.53
CA ASN A 239 2.40 21.28 -0.44
C ASN A 239 0.94 21.61 -0.77
N TYR A 240 0.64 21.98 -2.02
CA TYR A 240 -0.74 22.15 -2.48
C TYR A 240 -1.56 20.87 -2.30
N TRP A 241 -1.06 19.73 -2.77
CA TRP A 241 -1.76 18.45 -2.70
C TRP A 241 -1.86 17.91 -1.27
N LYS A 242 -0.82 18.06 -0.46
CA LYS A 242 -0.84 17.75 0.99
C LYS A 242 -2.01 18.50 1.68
N ASN A 243 -2.11 19.81 1.48
CA ASN A 243 -3.19 20.60 2.07
C ASN A 243 -4.57 20.27 1.47
N PHE A 244 -4.64 20.01 0.16
CA PHE A 244 -5.88 19.64 -0.52
C PHE A 244 -6.44 18.32 0.02
N CYS A 245 -5.59 17.30 0.18
CA CYS A 245 -5.96 16.00 0.71
C CYS A 245 -6.38 16.10 2.19
N HIS A 246 -5.64 16.85 3.01
CA HIS A 246 -6.00 17.10 4.42
C HIS A 246 -7.39 17.73 4.53
N GLN A 247 -7.63 18.82 3.81
CA GLN A 247 -8.92 19.50 3.83
C GLN A 247 -10.05 18.59 3.32
N TRP A 248 -9.82 17.78 2.29
CA TRP A 248 -10.85 16.87 1.80
C TRP A 248 -11.24 15.81 2.84
N LEU A 249 -10.29 15.27 3.61
CA LEU A 249 -10.61 14.35 4.70
C LEU A 249 -11.44 15.02 5.80
N LEU A 250 -11.13 16.28 6.14
CA LEU A 250 -11.92 17.07 7.09
C LEU A 250 -13.33 17.37 6.56
N ASP A 251 -13.46 17.69 5.26
CA ASP A 251 -14.75 17.93 4.59
C ASP A 251 -15.65 16.67 4.60
N LEU A 252 -15.05 15.48 4.60
CA LEU A 252 -15.76 14.20 4.75
C LEU A 252 -16.18 13.89 6.20
N GLY A 253 -15.82 14.76 7.15
CA GLY A 253 -16.16 14.64 8.56
C GLY A 253 -15.14 13.89 9.40
N MET A 254 -13.93 13.63 8.88
CA MET A 254 -12.84 13.18 9.74
C MET A 254 -12.45 14.28 10.73
N LYS A 255 -12.08 13.88 11.94
CA LYS A 255 -11.64 14.82 12.96
C LYS A 255 -10.13 14.95 12.94
N ASP A 256 -9.66 16.18 13.01
CA ASP A 256 -8.23 16.50 12.99
C ASP A 256 -7.47 15.81 14.16
N GLU A 257 -8.09 15.66 15.33
CA GLU A 257 -7.50 14.92 16.48
C GLU A 257 -7.18 13.44 16.20
N ASN A 258 -7.76 12.86 15.15
CA ASN A 258 -7.53 11.48 14.72
C ASN A 258 -6.72 11.40 13.43
N LEU A 259 -6.24 12.53 12.90
CA LEU A 259 -5.39 12.62 11.72
C LEU A 259 -4.03 13.16 12.11
N LYS A 260 -2.97 12.57 11.56
CA LYS A 260 -1.60 13.00 11.76
C LYS A 260 -0.86 12.94 10.43
N LEU A 261 -0.23 14.04 10.04
CA LEU A 261 0.60 14.10 8.83
C LEU A 261 2.05 13.87 9.25
N ARG A 262 2.61 12.71 8.89
CA ARG A 262 3.98 12.32 9.21
C ARG A 262 4.82 12.47 7.96
N ASP A 263 5.73 13.45 7.97
CA ASP A 263 6.74 13.57 6.93
C ASP A 263 7.79 12.47 7.13
N HIS A 264 8.20 11.82 6.03
CA HIS A 264 9.25 10.81 6.05
C HIS A 264 10.60 11.46 6.34
N GLU A 265 11.39 10.83 7.20
CA GLU A 265 12.79 11.20 7.38
C GLU A 265 13.61 10.80 6.16
N LYS A 266 14.81 11.36 6.01
CA LYS A 266 15.64 11.15 4.80
C LYS A 266 15.96 9.68 4.54
N GLU A 267 16.11 8.90 5.61
CA GLU A 267 16.41 7.46 5.58
C GLU A 267 15.19 6.60 5.20
N GLU A 268 13.98 7.14 5.37
CA GLU A 268 12.71 6.47 5.07
C GLU A 268 12.25 6.73 3.62
N LEU A 269 12.74 7.81 3.01
CA LEU A 269 12.41 8.16 1.64
C LEU A 269 12.85 7.04 0.67
N CYS A 270 11.91 6.64 -0.19
CA CYS A 270 12.26 5.81 -1.34
C CYS A 270 13.31 6.55 -2.19
N PHE A 271 14.23 5.80 -2.81
CA PHE A 271 15.38 6.36 -3.54
C PHE A 271 15.01 7.33 -4.69
N TYR A 272 13.77 7.29 -5.18
CA TYR A 272 13.20 8.16 -6.20
C TYR A 272 12.34 9.31 -5.65
N SER A 273 12.13 9.38 -4.32
CA SER A 273 11.26 10.36 -3.68
C SER A 273 12.07 11.51 -3.06
N LYS A 274 11.65 12.74 -3.34
CA LYS A 274 12.21 13.97 -2.76
C LYS A 274 11.53 14.37 -1.46
N ALA A 275 10.24 14.06 -1.32
CA ALA A 275 9.45 14.27 -0.12
C ALA A 275 8.26 13.30 -0.11
N THR A 276 7.90 12.79 1.06
CA THR A 276 6.70 11.97 1.25
C THR A 276 6.04 12.34 2.58
N THR A 277 4.73 12.48 2.58
CA THR A 277 3.90 12.63 3.78
C THR A 277 2.89 11.49 3.84
N ASP A 278 2.92 10.73 4.93
CA ASP A 278 1.87 9.78 5.27
C ASP A 278 0.79 10.48 6.10
N PHE A 279 -0.45 10.31 5.68
CA PHE A 279 -1.62 10.64 6.48
C PHE A 279 -1.93 9.42 7.33
N GLU A 280 -1.57 9.50 8.60
CA GLU A 280 -1.89 8.48 9.60
C GLU A 280 -3.25 8.77 10.23
N TYR A 281 -4.06 7.72 10.40
CA TYR A 281 -5.32 7.79 11.13
C TYR A 281 -5.23 7.00 12.44
N LYS A 282 -5.87 7.52 13.48
CA LYS A 282 -5.93 6.89 14.80
C LYS A 282 -7.00 5.79 14.83
N PHE A 283 -6.61 4.60 14.36
CA PHE A 283 -7.44 3.39 14.41
C PHE A 283 -7.54 2.82 15.84
N PRO A 284 -8.47 1.88 16.09
CA PRO A 284 -8.57 1.22 17.39
C PRO A 284 -7.32 0.42 17.80
N PHE A 285 -6.44 0.07 16.85
CA PHE A 285 -5.15 -0.57 17.12
C PHE A 285 -3.97 0.41 17.25
N GLY A 286 -4.18 1.71 17.06
CA GLY A 286 -3.13 2.73 17.07
C GLY A 286 -3.11 3.58 15.80
N TRP A 287 -2.02 4.32 15.62
CA TRP A 287 -1.77 5.07 14.39
C TRP A 287 -1.41 4.12 13.25
N GLY A 288 -1.97 4.36 12.08
CA GLY A 288 -1.62 3.63 10.86
C GLY A 288 -1.86 4.46 9.62
N GLU A 289 -1.12 4.17 8.55
CA GLU A 289 -1.23 4.87 7.27
C GLU A 289 -2.63 4.71 6.67
N LEU A 290 -3.19 5.81 6.18
CA LEU A 290 -4.41 5.89 5.40
C LEU A 290 -4.15 6.31 3.94
N TRP A 291 -3.18 7.21 3.73
CA TRP A 291 -2.88 7.81 2.42
C TRP A 291 -1.47 8.42 2.40
N GLY A 292 -0.63 8.06 1.43
CA GLY A 292 0.62 8.77 1.14
C GLY A 292 0.51 9.84 0.04
N VAL A 293 1.16 10.99 0.23
CA VAL A 293 1.44 11.98 -0.82
C VAL A 293 2.95 12.03 -1.02
N ALA A 294 3.43 11.76 -2.24
CA ALA A 294 4.85 11.68 -2.55
C ALA A 294 5.24 12.56 -3.74
N ASP A 295 6.40 13.21 -3.65
CA ASP A 295 7.10 13.85 -4.76
C ASP A 295 8.17 12.90 -5.29
N ARG A 296 7.91 12.31 -6.47
CA ARG A 296 8.72 11.27 -7.10
C ARG A 296 9.66 11.79 -8.20
N THR A 297 9.81 13.11 -8.32
CA THR A 297 10.67 13.75 -9.34
C THR A 297 10.30 13.36 -10.79
N ASP A 298 11.25 12.92 -11.61
CA ASP A 298 11.03 12.45 -12.98
C ASP A 298 11.28 10.95 -13.17
N TYR A 299 11.57 10.22 -12.09
CA TYR A 299 11.98 8.81 -12.11
C TYR A 299 11.05 7.92 -12.95
N ASP A 300 9.74 8.07 -12.79
CA ASP A 300 8.75 7.20 -13.43
C ASP A 300 8.55 7.43 -14.93
N LEU A 301 8.94 8.62 -15.44
CA LEU A 301 8.78 8.99 -16.86
C LEU A 301 10.10 9.02 -17.65
N ASN A 302 11.24 8.84 -16.98
CA ASN A 302 12.57 8.92 -17.58
C ASN A 302 12.95 7.66 -18.39
#